data_AF-F6H903-F1
#
_entry.id   AF-F6H903-F1
#
_cell.length_a   1.000
_cell.length_b   1.000
_cell.length_c   1.000
_cell.angle_alpha   90.00
_cell.angle_beta   90.00
_cell.angle_gamma   90.00
#
_symmetry.space_group_name_H-M   'P 1'
#
loop_
_entity.id
_entity.type
_entity.pdbx_description
1 polymer ?
#
loop_
_entity_poly.entity_id
_entity_poly.type
_entity_poly.pdbx_seq_one_letter_code
_entity_poly.pdbx_strand_id
1 'polypeptide(L)'
;MVVRCGEEVSKLLDPFEEAGIEEIVEIMSGFSRDCEEVANIDKFQARKAVMSRMLVKSLQPGDVMFERISHAVYLAARGVVLVGKGPQGRKLAEMALWRVRAVDLIDRVVTTAVILVAAATVSVNIHGQWYTYLIDLT
;
A
#
# COMPACT_ATOMS: atom_id res chain seq x y z
N MET A 1 6.85 20.41 4.67
CA MET A 1 7.86 19.38 5.00
C MET A 1 7.30 17.96 4.82
N VAL A 2 6.25 17.56 5.54
CA VAL A 2 5.65 16.20 5.42
C VAL A 2 5.06 15.90 4.03
N VAL A 3 4.40 16.87 3.40
CA VAL A 3 3.81 16.70 2.05
C VAL A 3 4.90 16.44 0.98
N ARG A 4 6.01 17.18 1.01
CA ARG A 4 7.15 16.98 0.09
C ARG A 4 7.83 15.63 0.28
N CYS A 5 7.96 15.17 1.53
CA CYS A 5 8.48 13.84 1.84
C CYS A 5 7.57 12.74 1.29
N GLY A 6 6.25 12.88 1.45
CA GLY A 6 5.28 11.95 0.89
C GLY A 6 5.33 11.87 -0.64
N GLU A 7 5.49 12.99 -1.32
CA GLU A 7 5.62 13.04 -2.79
C GLU A 7 6.91 12.37 -3.29
N GLU A 8 8.06 12.61 -2.64
CA GLU A 8 9.33 11.97 -3.04
C GLU A 8 9.34 10.47 -2.74
N VAL A 9 8.82 10.06 -1.58
CA VAL A 9 8.62 8.63 -1.28
C VAL A 9 7.63 8.00 -2.27
N SER A 10 6.56 8.70 -2.65
CA SER A 10 5.61 8.19 -3.65
C SER A 10 6.23 8.03 -5.04
N LYS A 11 7.17 8.90 -5.43
CA LYS A 11 7.91 8.77 -6.69
C LYS A 11 8.89 7.61 -6.66
N LEU A 12 9.57 7.42 -5.53
CA LEU A 12 10.47 6.28 -5.32
C LEU A 12 9.70 4.94 -5.37
N LEU A 13 8.47 4.91 -4.85
CA LEU A 13 7.60 3.72 -4.81
C LEU A 13 6.77 3.51 -6.10
N ASP A 14 7.08 4.23 -7.18
CA ASP A 14 6.41 4.03 -8.48
C ASP A 14 6.68 2.60 -9.00
N PRO A 15 5.75 1.94 -9.71
CA PRO A 15 5.78 0.49 -10.01
C PRO A 15 6.97 -0.04 -10.80
N PHE A 16 7.92 0.81 -11.19
CA PHE A 16 9.03 0.49 -12.08
C PHE A 16 10.37 0.38 -11.35
N GLU A 17 10.47 0.84 -10.09
CA GLU A 17 11.69 0.73 -9.29
C GLU A 17 11.45 -0.11 -8.02
N GLU A 18 12.24 -1.15 -7.82
CA GLU A 18 12.31 -1.88 -6.54
C GLU A 18 13.03 -1.00 -5.52
N ALA A 19 12.28 -0.15 -4.83
CA ALA A 19 12.81 0.63 -3.72
C ALA A 19 12.97 -0.24 -2.47
N GLY A 20 14.18 -0.24 -1.90
CA GLY A 20 14.48 -0.86 -0.62
C GLY A 20 14.12 0.03 0.58
N ILE A 21 14.23 -0.57 1.76
CA ILE A 21 13.97 0.11 3.05
C ILE A 21 14.98 1.24 3.24
N GLU A 22 16.23 1.01 2.84
CA GLU A 22 17.33 1.96 2.93
C GLU A 22 17.06 3.23 2.13
N GLU A 23 16.60 3.13 0.87
CA GLU A 23 16.29 4.31 0.06
C GLU A 23 15.12 5.12 0.65
N ILE A 24 14.08 4.45 1.13
CA ILE A 24 12.93 5.12 1.76
C ILE A 24 13.38 5.89 3.00
N VAL A 25 14.20 5.27 3.86
CA VAL A 25 14.72 5.90 5.08
C VAL A 25 15.65 7.07 4.74
N GLU A 26 16.43 6.97 3.66
CA GLU A 26 17.28 8.07 3.20
C GLU A 26 16.44 9.30 2.84
N ILE A 27 15.40 9.13 2.03
CA ILE A 27 14.48 10.22 1.68
C ILE A 27 13.83 10.79 2.95
N MET A 28 13.23 9.94 3.78
CA MET A 28 12.53 10.39 5.00
C MET A 28 13.45 11.13 5.99
N SER A 29 14.72 10.70 6.09
CA SER A 29 15.71 11.32 6.99
C SER A 29 16.31 12.61 6.41
N GLY A 30 16.42 12.72 5.07
CA GLY A 30 16.86 13.93 4.38
C GLY A 30 15.98 15.14 4.69
N PHE A 31 14.66 14.94 4.77
CA PHE A 31 13.71 15.97 5.20
C PHE A 31 13.79 16.35 6.68
N SER A 32 14.51 15.58 7.50
CA SER A 32 14.72 15.90 8.91
C SER A 32 16.01 16.68 9.18
N ARG A 33 16.87 16.89 8.18
CA ARG A 33 18.14 17.63 8.31
C ARG A 33 17.93 19.13 8.53
N ASP A 34 16.79 19.69 8.14
CA ASP A 34 16.51 21.13 8.27
C ASP A 34 16.29 21.60 9.72
N CYS A 35 16.24 20.70 10.71
CA CYS A 35 15.93 21.04 12.12
C CYS A 35 17.10 20.90 13.11
N GLU A 36 18.23 20.27 12.77
CA GLU A 36 19.35 20.12 13.72
C GLU A 36 20.69 20.41 13.04
N GLU A 37 21.39 21.42 13.57
CA GLU A 37 22.76 21.76 13.22
C GLU A 37 23.68 20.52 13.17
N VAL A 38 24.69 20.65 12.32
CA VAL A 38 25.70 19.68 11.82
C VAL A 38 26.52 18.95 12.90
N ALA A 39 26.17 19.05 14.18
CA ALA A 39 26.98 18.61 15.32
C ALA A 39 26.82 17.13 15.72
N ASN A 40 26.00 16.30 15.05
CA ASN A 40 25.69 14.97 15.59
C ASN A 40 25.43 13.89 14.52
N ILE A 41 26.46 13.58 13.73
CA ILE A 41 26.43 12.50 12.71
C ILE A 41 26.00 11.17 13.34
N ASP A 42 26.52 10.85 14.52
CA ASP A 42 26.19 9.60 15.23
C ASP A 42 24.71 9.54 15.64
N LYS A 43 24.15 10.65 16.11
CA LYS A 43 22.72 10.78 16.43
C LYS A 43 21.84 10.63 15.18
N PHE A 44 22.29 11.17 14.05
CA PHE A 44 21.57 11.03 12.77
C PHE A 44 21.57 9.58 12.27
N GLN A 45 22.70 8.89 12.34
CA GLN A 45 22.80 7.47 11.99
C GLN A 45 21.96 6.58 12.92
N ALA A 46 21.99 6.85 14.23
CA ALA A 46 21.14 6.16 15.19
C ALA A 46 19.64 6.33 14.87
N ARG A 47 19.22 7.53 14.46
CA ARG A 47 17.85 7.82 14.06
C ARG A 47 17.45 7.07 12.79
N LYS A 48 18.31 7.04 11.76
CA LYS A 48 18.08 6.24 10.55
C LYS A 48 17.90 4.76 10.88
N ALA A 49 18.74 4.20 11.75
CA ALA A 49 18.64 2.81 12.17
C ALA A 49 17.33 2.52 12.93
N VAL A 50 16.82 3.48 13.72
CA VAL A 50 15.50 3.37 14.35
C VAL A 50 14.38 3.42 13.31
N MET A 51 14.44 4.37 12.36
CA MET A 51 13.44 4.51 11.29
C MET A 51 13.36 3.27 10.40
N SER A 52 14.51 2.70 10.00
CA SER A 52 14.58 1.45 9.23
C SER A 52 13.90 0.30 9.97
N ARG A 53 14.25 0.08 11.25
CA ARG A 53 13.64 -0.97 12.07
C ARG A 53 12.13 -0.79 12.25
N MET A 54 11.67 0.44 12.47
CA MET A 54 10.25 0.76 12.57
C MET A 54 9.52 0.51 11.25
N LEU A 55 10.11 0.91 10.12
CA LEU A 55 9.53 0.70 8.80
C LEU A 55 9.39 -0.80 8.50
N VAL A 56 10.48 -1.57 8.67
CA VAL A 56 10.46 -3.03 8.50
C VAL A 56 9.38 -3.67 9.36
N LYS A 57 9.32 -3.32 10.65
CA LYS A 57 8.31 -3.87 11.56
C LYS A 57 6.89 -3.51 11.12
N SER A 58 6.65 -2.27 10.71
CA SER A 58 5.33 -1.80 10.28
C SER A 58 4.83 -2.45 8.99
N LEU A 59 5.72 -3.09 8.22
CA LEU A 59 5.41 -3.83 7.00
C LEU A 59 5.21 -5.33 7.24
N GLN A 60 5.52 -5.82 8.45
CA GLN A 60 5.36 -7.24 8.77
C GLN A 60 3.91 -7.58 9.11
N PRO A 61 3.42 -8.77 8.69
CA PRO A 61 2.13 -9.28 9.13
C PRO A 61 2.03 -9.34 10.65
N GLY A 62 0.87 -8.98 11.20
CA GLY A 62 0.65 -8.91 12.65
C GLY A 62 1.08 -7.60 13.32
N ASP A 63 1.77 -6.69 12.62
CA ASP A 63 1.92 -5.32 13.11
C ASP A 63 0.60 -4.54 12.96
N VAL A 64 0.26 -3.74 13.97
CA VAL A 64 -1.01 -2.99 14.01
C VAL A 64 -1.14 -2.03 12.84
N MET A 65 -0.04 -1.44 12.36
CA MET A 65 -0.06 -0.56 11.20
C MET A 65 -0.29 -1.33 9.90
N PHE A 66 0.37 -2.47 9.73
CA PHE A 66 0.19 -3.34 8.57
C PHE A 66 -1.27 -3.78 8.47
N GLU A 67 -1.82 -4.38 9.53
CA GLU A 67 -3.20 -4.88 9.56
C GLU A 67 -4.22 -3.77 9.31
N ARG A 68 -4.01 -2.58 9.89
CA ARG A 68 -4.92 -1.45 9.70
C ARG A 68 -4.95 -0.96 8.25
N ILE A 69 -3.79 -0.83 7.61
CA ILE A 69 -3.68 -0.33 6.23
C ILE A 69 -4.15 -1.40 5.25
N SER A 70 -3.69 -2.65 5.39
CA SER A 70 -4.06 -3.76 4.53
C SER A 70 -5.56 -4.03 4.56
N HIS A 71 -6.19 -3.96 5.74
CA HIS A 71 -7.64 -4.11 5.88
C HIS A 71 -8.41 -2.96 5.20
N ALA A 72 -7.94 -1.72 5.30
CA ALA A 72 -8.55 -0.59 4.61
C ALA A 72 -8.47 -0.75 3.08
N VAL A 73 -7.32 -1.16 2.55
CA VAL A 73 -7.12 -1.45 1.12
C VAL A 73 -7.99 -2.63 0.68
N TYR A 74 -8.08 -3.69 1.48
CA TYR A 74 -8.95 -4.83 1.24
C TYR A 74 -10.42 -4.42 1.14
N LEU A 75 -10.93 -3.65 2.11
CA LEU A 75 -12.31 -3.16 2.07
C LEU A 75 -12.57 -2.25 0.87
N ALA A 76 -11.58 -1.42 0.50
CA ALA A 76 -11.69 -0.55 -0.65
C ALA A 76 -11.77 -1.34 -1.95
N ALA A 77 -10.84 -2.26 -2.18
CA ALA A 77 -10.83 -3.15 -3.34
C ALA A 77 -12.11 -3.99 -3.40
N ARG A 78 -12.54 -4.57 -2.26
CA ARG A 78 -13.77 -5.36 -2.17
C ARG A 78 -15.01 -4.56 -2.54
N GLY A 79 -15.09 -3.29 -2.13
CA GLY A 79 -16.17 -2.39 -2.53
C GLY A 79 -16.26 -2.24 -4.05
N VAL A 80 -15.11 -2.08 -4.72
CA VAL A 80 -15.04 -1.96 -6.19
C VAL A 80 -15.33 -3.29 -6.87
N VAL A 81 -14.83 -4.42 -6.35
CA VAL A 81 -15.08 -5.75 -6.91
C VAL A 81 -16.57 -6.10 -6.87
N LEU A 82 -17.25 -5.84 -5.74
CA LEU A 82 -18.64 -6.24 -5.54
C LEU A 82 -19.65 -5.27 -6.17
N VAL A 83 -19.38 -3.96 -6.14
CA VAL A 83 -20.30 -2.92 -6.61
C VAL A 83 -19.93 -2.40 -8.01
N GLY A 84 -18.70 -2.67 -8.46
CA GLY A 84 -18.17 -2.22 -9.74
C GLY A 84 -17.45 -0.87 -9.67
N LYS A 85 -16.76 -0.51 -10.76
CA LYS A 85 -15.96 0.74 -10.88
C LYS A 85 -16.76 2.05 -10.96
N GLY A 86 -18.08 1.98 -10.88
CA GLY A 86 -18.96 3.14 -10.96
C GLY A 86 -18.88 4.06 -9.72
N PRO A 87 -19.64 5.16 -9.70
CA PRO A 87 -19.60 6.14 -8.61
C PRO A 87 -19.83 5.54 -7.22
N GLN A 88 -20.70 4.53 -7.12
CA GLN A 88 -21.03 3.87 -5.85
C GLN A 88 -19.86 3.02 -5.32
N GLY A 89 -19.23 2.19 -6.16
CA GLY A 89 -18.08 1.39 -5.75
C GLY A 89 -16.85 2.26 -5.46
N ARG A 90 -16.64 3.32 -6.24
CA ARG A 90 -15.59 4.31 -5.95
C ARG A 90 -15.82 4.99 -4.61
N LYS A 91 -17.06 5.40 -4.29
CA LYS A 91 -17.40 6.00 -2.98
C LYS A 91 -17.15 5.04 -1.81
N LEU A 92 -17.46 3.75 -1.97
CA LEU A 92 -17.15 2.74 -0.95
C LEU A 92 -15.64 2.61 -0.72
N ALA A 93 -14.85 2.60 -1.80
CA ALA A 93 -13.41 2.57 -1.72
C ALA A 93 -12.83 3.83 -1.07
N GLU A 94 -13.34 5.00 -1.42
CA GLU A 94 -12.96 6.28 -0.83
C GLU A 94 -13.21 6.28 0.69
N MET A 95 -14.40 5.87 1.14
CA MET A 95 -14.74 5.81 2.57
C MET A 95 -13.84 4.85 3.35
N ALA A 96 -13.42 3.74 2.74
CA ALA A 96 -12.51 2.80 3.37
C ALA A 96 -11.09 3.40 3.52
N LEU A 97 -10.55 4.01 2.46
CA LEU A 97 -9.23 4.64 2.46
C LEU A 97 -9.17 5.91 3.33
N TRP A 98 -10.28 6.63 3.47
CA TRP A 98 -10.36 7.83 4.32
C TRP A 98 -10.03 7.54 5.79
N ARG A 99 -10.37 6.35 6.29
CA ARG A 99 -10.07 5.90 7.67
C ARG A 99 -8.58 5.81 7.99
N VAL A 100 -7.75 5.69 6.95
CA VAL A 100 -6.29 5.63 7.03
C VAL A 100 -5.62 6.83 6.36
N ARG A 101 -6.41 7.86 5.99
CA ARG A 101 -5.94 9.07 5.27
C ARG A 101 -5.17 8.76 3.99
N ALA A 102 -5.57 7.70 3.28
CA ALA A 102 -4.94 7.24 2.04
C ALA A 102 -5.84 7.43 0.82
N VAL A 103 -6.71 8.46 0.83
CA VAL A 103 -7.69 8.70 -0.24
C VAL A 103 -7.02 8.93 -1.58
N ASP A 104 -5.81 9.50 -1.59
CA ASP A 104 -5.04 9.74 -2.81
C ASP A 104 -4.70 8.44 -3.58
N LEU A 105 -4.80 7.27 -2.93
CA LEU A 105 -4.61 5.96 -3.56
C LEU A 105 -5.86 5.40 -4.25
N ILE A 106 -6.99 6.13 -4.24
CA ILE A 106 -8.28 5.63 -4.73
C ILE A 106 -8.21 5.12 -6.17
N ASP A 107 -7.59 5.87 -7.07
CA ASP A 107 -7.54 5.53 -8.49
C ASP A 107 -6.68 4.28 -8.74
N ARG A 108 -5.60 4.12 -7.97
CA ARG A 108 -4.77 2.91 -8.01
C ARG A 108 -5.56 1.69 -7.53
N VAL A 109 -6.24 1.80 -6.38
CA VAL A 109 -7.04 0.70 -5.83
C VAL A 109 -8.17 0.29 -6.76
N VAL A 110 -8.90 1.26 -7.34
CA VAL A 110 -9.98 0.99 -8.30
C VAL A 110 -9.43 0.26 -9.53
N THR A 111 -8.31 0.74 -10.07
CA THR A 111 -7.67 0.12 -11.25
C THR A 111 -7.24 -1.32 -10.97
N THR A 112 -6.56 -1.55 -9.85
CA THR A 112 -6.14 -2.91 -9.45
C THR A 112 -7.33 -3.83 -9.23
N ALA A 113 -8.40 -3.35 -8.58
CA ALA A 113 -9.61 -4.13 -8.37
C ALA A 113 -10.29 -4.54 -9.70
N VAL A 114 -10.32 -3.65 -10.70
CA VAL A 114 -10.86 -3.97 -12.03
C VAL A 114 -10.02 -5.04 -12.73
N ILE A 115 -8.69 -4.95 -12.65
CA ILE A 115 -7.78 -5.97 -13.19
C ILE A 115 -8.01 -7.32 -12.50
N LEU A 116 -8.16 -7.33 -11.17
CA LEU A 116 -8.46 -8.54 -10.40
C LEU A 116 -9.78 -9.18 -10.83
N VAL A 117 -10.83 -8.39 -11.04
CA VAL A 117 -12.12 -8.92 -11.56
C VAL A 117 -11.92 -9.55 -12.93
N ALA A 118 -11.22 -8.87 -13.86
CA ALA A 118 -10.97 -9.42 -15.19
C ALA A 118 -10.18 -10.73 -15.13
N ALA A 119 -9.12 -10.79 -14.32
CA ALA A 119 -8.32 -11.99 -14.12
C ALA A 119 -9.16 -13.14 -13.53
N ALA A 120 -9.98 -12.85 -12.52
CA ALA A 120 -10.88 -13.83 -11.92
C ALA A 120 -11.93 -14.34 -12.92
N THR A 121 -12.53 -13.46 -13.73
CA THR A 121 -13.47 -13.84 -14.79
C THR A 121 -12.83 -14.75 -15.82
N VAL A 122 -11.63 -14.42 -16.30
CA VAL A 122 -10.89 -15.27 -17.25
C VAL A 122 -10.56 -16.62 -16.62
N SER A 123 -10.07 -16.62 -15.38
CA SER A 123 -9.74 -17.84 -14.64
C SER A 123 -10.95 -18.77 -14.50
N VAL A 124 -12.11 -18.24 -14.11
CA VAL A 124 -13.35 -19.04 -13.98
C VAL A 124 -13.85 -19.52 -15.34
N ASN A 125 -13.75 -18.70 -16.40
CA ASN A 125 -14.21 -19.12 -17.72
C ASN A 125 -13.34 -20.23 -18.34
N ILE A 126 -12.03 -20.23 -18.06
CA ILE A 126 -11.10 -21.25 -18.59
C ILE A 126 -11.06 -22.48 -17.70
N HIS A 127 -10.91 -22.28 -16.38
CA HIS A 127 -10.64 -23.33 -15.41
C HIS A 127 -11.83 -23.69 -14.51
N GLY A 128 -12.98 -23.02 -14.67
CA GLY A 128 -14.14 -23.18 -13.80
C GLY A 128 -14.59 -24.64 -13.66
N GLN A 129 -14.73 -25.36 -14.78
CA GLN A 129 -15.12 -26.77 -14.74
C GLN A 129 -14.10 -27.66 -14.02
N TRP A 130 -12.80 -27.35 -14.16
CA TRP A 130 -11.75 -28.06 -13.46
C TRP A 130 -11.78 -27.77 -11.95
N TYR A 131 -12.02 -26.51 -11.56
CA TYR A 131 -12.22 -26.16 -10.15
C TYR A 131 -13.44 -26.85 -9.54
N THR A 132 -14.57 -26.90 -10.25
CA THR A 132 -15.76 -27.64 -9.81
C THR A 132 -15.45 -29.12 -9.58
N TYR A 133 -14.78 -29.76 -10.55
CA TYR A 133 -14.37 -31.16 -10.43
C TYR A 133 -13.48 -31.43 -9.21
N LEU A 134 -12.50 -30.56 -8.95
CA LEU A 134 -11.61 -30.70 -7.79
C LEU A 134 -12.32 -30.52 -6.44
N ILE A 135 -13.29 -29.61 -6.35
CA ILE A 135 -14.03 -29.34 -5.12
C ILE A 135 -15.07 -30.44 -4.85
N ASP A 136 -15.67 -31.00 -5.90
CA ASP A 136 -16.64 -32.11 -5.76
C ASP A 136 -15.97 -33.46 -5.41
N LEU A 137 -14.64 -33.53 -5.44
CA LEU A 137 -13.83 -34.70 -5.06
C LEU A 137 -13.48 -34.75 -3.56
N THR A 138 -13.77 -33.69 -2.80
CA THR A 138 -13.56 -33.60 -1.34
C THR A 138 -14.87 -33.66 -0.58
#